data_AF-A0A1G3H4C7-F1
#
_entry.id   AF-A0A1G3H4C7-F1
#
_cell.length_a   1.000
_cell.length_b   1.000
_cell.length_c   1.000
_cell.angle_alpha   90.00
_cell.angle_beta   90.00
_cell.angle_gamma   90.00
#
_symmetry.space_group_name_H-M   'P 1'
#
loop_
_entity.id
_entity.type
_entity.pdbx_description
1 polymer ?
#
loop_
_entity_poly.entity_id
_entity_poly.type
_entity_poly.pdbx_seq_one_letter_code
_entity_poly.pdbx_strand_id
1 'polypeptide(L)'
;MLAHQLPVCPPFAEFWQELPAVFDWLNEQAVAPALAAMPSGRTGMDTGWRLPPMVNAWGAQASSLEVIRFAAANYLCVQLQYTKENGERTTPIIEPYSVRRTSAGDLLLFGVKSDTGESRSYRLDRIGSATVTRQAFRPRYAIELTASGPLPFPTRHQ
;
A
#
# COMPACT_ATOMS: atom_id res chain seq x y z
N MET A 1 0.65 13.01 -25.33
CA MET A 1 0.38 11.56 -25.40
C MET A 1 0.99 10.84 -24.18
N LEU A 2 0.51 11.12 -22.96
CA LEU A 2 0.95 10.46 -21.71
C LEU A 2 -0.16 9.63 -21.04
N ALA A 3 -1.42 9.83 -21.45
CA ALA A 3 -2.59 9.15 -20.87
C ALA A 3 -2.67 7.64 -21.14
N HIS A 4 -1.81 7.08 -22.00
CA HIS A 4 -1.83 5.66 -22.36
C HIS A 4 -0.85 4.81 -21.54
N GLN A 5 -0.04 5.41 -20.65
CA GLN A 5 1.00 4.68 -19.89
C GLN A 5 0.70 4.51 -18.39
N LEU A 6 -0.40 5.07 -17.88
CA LEU A 6 -0.79 4.92 -16.48
C LEU A 6 -2.25 4.46 -16.40
N PRO A 7 -2.54 3.29 -15.81
CA PRO A 7 -3.91 2.77 -15.75
C PRO A 7 -4.86 3.66 -14.93
N VAL A 8 -4.34 4.39 -13.93
CA VAL A 8 -5.06 5.41 -13.15
C VAL A 8 -4.05 6.47 -12.68
N CYS A 9 -4.36 7.75 -12.89
CA CYS A 9 -3.63 8.86 -12.25
C CYS A 9 -4.38 9.34 -11.01
N PRO A 10 -3.68 9.80 -9.96
CA PRO A 10 -4.30 10.58 -8.89
C PRO A 10 -5.09 11.78 -9.46
N PRO A 11 -6.14 12.25 -8.77
CA PRO A 11 -6.86 13.44 -9.18
C PRO A 11 -5.91 14.64 -9.37
N PHE A 12 -6.02 15.33 -10.50
CA PHE A 12 -5.10 16.43 -10.87
C PHE A 12 -5.02 17.52 -9.79
N ALA A 13 -6.15 17.87 -9.18
CA ALA A 13 -6.21 18.89 -8.13
C ALA A 13 -5.39 18.52 -6.89
N GLU A 14 -5.47 17.26 -6.45
CA GLU A 14 -4.69 16.78 -5.31
C GLU A 14 -3.20 16.76 -5.64
N PHE A 15 -2.82 16.27 -6.83
CA PHE A 15 -1.43 16.31 -7.29
C PHE A 15 -0.86 17.74 -7.30
N TRP A 16 -1.62 18.71 -7.83
CA TRP A 16 -1.16 20.09 -7.94
C TRP A 16 -0.97 20.77 -6.57
N GLN A 17 -1.75 20.39 -5.56
CA GLN A 17 -1.64 20.91 -4.20
C GLN A 17 -0.41 20.40 -3.43
N GLU A 18 0.16 19.26 -3.83
CA GLU A 18 1.40 18.74 -3.22
C GLU A 18 2.67 19.43 -3.74
N LEU A 19 2.61 20.11 -4.90
CA LEU A 19 3.79 20.69 -5.54
C LEU A 19 4.57 21.70 -4.67
N PRO A 20 3.94 22.63 -3.93
CA PRO A 20 4.68 23.55 -3.07
C PRO A 20 5.55 22.81 -2.05
N ALA A 21 5.01 21.78 -1.38
CA ALA A 21 5.76 20.99 -0.41
C ALA A 21 6.92 20.23 -1.06
N VAL A 22 6.76 19.77 -2.31
CA VAL A 22 7.84 19.16 -3.09
C VAL A 22 8.95 20.17 -3.38
N PHE A 23 8.60 21.42 -3.75
CA PHE A 23 9.58 22.47 -3.98
C PHE A 23 10.27 22.92 -2.69
N ASP A 24 9.55 23.02 -1.57
CA ASP A 24 10.12 23.35 -0.27
C ASP A 24 11.13 22.27 0.16
N TRP A 25 10.77 21.00 -0.02
CA TRP A 25 11.70 19.89 0.20
C TRP A 25 12.91 19.94 -0.74
N LEU A 26 12.70 20.20 -2.03
CA LEU A 26 13.78 20.29 -3.03
C LEU A 26 14.77 21.43 -2.70
N ASN A 27 14.29 22.50 -2.09
CA ASN A 27 15.09 23.65 -1.66
C ASN A 27 15.63 23.51 -0.23
N GLU A 28 15.54 22.32 0.38
CA GLU A 28 15.97 22.03 1.76
C GLU A 28 15.25 22.88 2.83
N GLN A 29 14.12 23.48 2.47
CA GLN A 29 13.27 24.25 3.38
C GLN A 29 12.30 23.36 4.16
N ALA A 30 12.20 22.09 3.80
CA ALA A 30 11.42 21.09 4.50
C ALA A 30 12.14 19.73 4.57
N VAL A 31 12.10 19.10 5.74
CA VAL A 31 12.50 17.69 5.91
C VAL A 31 11.25 16.84 5.77
N ALA A 32 11.28 15.87 4.85
CA ALA A 32 10.17 14.94 4.70
C ALA A 32 9.97 14.13 6.00
N PRO A 33 8.76 14.11 6.59
CA PRO A 33 8.54 13.41 7.84
C PRO A 33 8.72 11.90 7.64
N ALA A 34 9.56 11.29 8.48
CA ALA A 34 9.69 9.85 8.54
C ALA A 34 8.41 9.26 9.16
N LEU A 35 7.59 8.61 8.34
CA LEU A 35 6.37 7.95 8.82
C LEU A 35 6.72 6.68 9.58
N ALA A 36 6.02 6.44 10.69
CA ALA A 36 6.18 5.22 11.46
C ALA A 36 5.59 4.00 10.73
N ALA A 37 6.12 2.81 10.99
CA ALA A 37 5.55 1.57 10.48
C ALA A 37 4.15 1.34 11.08
N MET A 38 3.24 0.77 10.27
CA MET A 38 1.89 0.46 10.73
C MET A 38 1.93 -0.59 11.86
N PRO A 39 1.19 -0.41 12.97
CA PRO A 39 1.13 -1.40 14.04
C PRO A 39 0.54 -2.74 13.57
N SER A 40 1.19 -3.85 13.92
CA SER A 40 0.74 -5.22 13.57
C SER A 40 -0.31 -5.82 14.53
N GLY A 41 -0.71 -5.07 15.56
CA GLY A 41 -1.58 -5.58 16.63
C GLY A 41 -0.89 -6.65 17.49
N ARG A 42 -1.67 -7.58 18.06
CA ARG A 42 -1.19 -8.63 18.98
C ARG A 42 -0.73 -9.92 18.29
N THR A 43 -0.82 -9.99 16.96
CA THR A 43 -0.46 -11.20 16.19
C THR A 43 1.06 -11.33 16.09
N GLY A 44 1.59 -12.52 16.43
CA GLY A 44 3.00 -12.84 16.26
C GLY A 44 3.41 -12.79 14.78
N MET A 45 4.41 -11.96 14.47
CA MET A 45 4.94 -11.78 13.12
C MET A 45 6.29 -12.49 12.98
N ASP A 46 6.52 -13.04 11.79
CA ASP A 46 7.85 -13.47 11.37
C ASP A 46 8.68 -12.23 11.02
N THR A 47 9.58 -11.85 11.93
CA THR A 47 10.43 -10.66 11.78
C THR A 47 11.54 -10.84 10.75
N GLY A 48 11.88 -12.08 10.40
CA GLY A 48 12.90 -12.41 9.40
C GLY A 48 12.37 -12.38 7.97
N TRP A 49 11.06 -12.52 7.80
CA TRP A 49 10.43 -12.51 6.49
C TRP A 49 10.35 -11.09 5.90
N ARG A 50 10.60 -11.00 4.59
CA ARG A 50 10.45 -9.77 3.80
C ARG A 50 9.66 -10.07 2.55
N LEU A 51 8.88 -9.09 2.13
CA LEU A 51 8.13 -9.12 0.89
C LEU A 51 9.12 -9.24 -0.30
N PRO A 52 9.10 -10.33 -1.09
CA PRO A 52 10.05 -10.51 -2.20
C PRO A 52 9.83 -9.48 -3.30
N PRO A 53 10.86 -9.01 -4.00
CA PRO A 53 10.72 -8.01 -5.07
C PRO A 53 9.85 -8.50 -6.23
N MET A 54 9.90 -9.80 -6.58
CA MET A 54 9.06 -10.41 -7.61
C MET A 54 8.16 -11.49 -7.01
N VAL A 55 6.87 -11.47 -7.37
CA VAL A 55 5.81 -12.31 -6.77
C VAL A 55 5.62 -13.64 -7.52
N ASN A 56 6.62 -14.06 -8.30
CA ASN A 56 6.53 -15.23 -9.18
C ASN A 56 6.22 -16.56 -8.45
N ALA A 57 6.38 -16.60 -7.12
CA ALA A 57 6.19 -17.80 -6.32
C ALA A 57 4.77 -17.95 -5.71
N TRP A 58 3.85 -16.99 -5.87
CA TRP A 58 2.62 -16.92 -5.04
C TRP A 58 1.32 -17.30 -5.79
N GLY A 59 1.44 -17.99 -6.93
CA GLY A 59 0.29 -18.52 -7.67
C GLY A 59 -0.75 -17.45 -8.02
N ALA A 60 -2.04 -17.79 -7.93
CA ALA A 60 -3.15 -16.88 -8.29
C ALA A 60 -3.20 -15.59 -7.45
N GLN A 61 -2.59 -15.55 -6.26
CA GLN A 61 -2.55 -14.34 -5.42
C GLN A 61 -1.56 -13.29 -5.94
N ALA A 62 -0.66 -13.66 -6.86
CA ALA A 62 0.36 -12.77 -7.39
C ALA A 62 -0.23 -11.55 -8.14
N SER A 63 -1.32 -11.75 -8.88
CA SER A 63 -1.97 -10.68 -9.65
C SER A 63 -2.59 -9.60 -8.75
N SER A 64 -3.28 -10.01 -7.69
CA SER A 64 -3.87 -9.06 -6.73
C SER A 64 -2.81 -8.27 -5.99
N LEU A 65 -1.67 -8.89 -5.67
CA LEU A 65 -0.60 -8.20 -4.96
C LEU A 65 0.06 -7.12 -5.81
N GLU A 66 0.33 -7.35 -7.09
CA GLU A 66 0.90 -6.32 -7.96
C GLU A 66 -0.05 -5.11 -8.10
N VAL A 67 -1.36 -5.35 -8.16
CA VAL A 67 -2.37 -4.27 -8.11
C VAL A 67 -2.28 -3.49 -6.80
N ILE A 68 -2.14 -4.18 -5.66
CA ILE A 68 -1.99 -3.55 -4.34
C ILE A 68 -0.68 -2.73 -4.26
N ARG A 69 0.43 -3.25 -4.79
CA ARG A 69 1.72 -2.55 -4.85
C ARG A 69 1.64 -1.29 -5.69
N PHE A 70 1.03 -1.41 -6.87
CA PHE A 70 0.81 -0.26 -7.75
C PHE A 70 -0.02 0.80 -7.03
N ALA A 71 -1.12 0.41 -6.39
CA ALA A 71 -1.96 1.34 -5.63
C ALA A 71 -1.16 2.05 -4.52
N ALA A 72 -0.40 1.29 -3.72
CA ALA A 72 0.40 1.81 -2.62
C ALA A 72 1.49 2.79 -3.09
N ALA A 73 2.23 2.43 -4.15
CA ALA A 73 3.28 3.27 -4.73
C ALA A 73 2.75 4.59 -5.31
N ASN A 74 1.47 4.63 -5.69
CA ASN A 74 0.81 5.82 -6.24
C ASN A 74 -0.13 6.52 -5.24
N TYR A 75 -0.09 6.13 -3.96
CA TYR A 75 -0.98 6.65 -2.91
C TYR A 75 -2.48 6.57 -3.26
N LEU A 76 -2.87 5.50 -3.95
CA LEU A 76 -4.26 5.20 -4.31
C LEU A 76 -4.83 4.13 -3.38
N CYS A 77 -6.10 4.29 -3.00
CA CYS A 77 -6.85 3.26 -2.31
C CYS A 77 -7.11 2.07 -3.23
N VAL A 78 -7.19 0.88 -2.65
CA VAL A 78 -7.51 -0.37 -3.35
C VAL A 78 -8.83 -0.94 -2.82
N GLN A 79 -9.71 -1.34 -3.72
CA GLN A 79 -10.89 -2.13 -3.40
C GLN A 79 -10.52 -3.61 -3.46
N LEU A 80 -10.85 -4.36 -2.40
CA LEU A 80 -10.61 -5.80 -2.33
C LEU A 80 -11.92 -6.55 -2.51
N GLN A 81 -11.95 -7.64 -3.27
CA GLN A 81 -12.99 -8.66 -3.10
C GLN A 81 -12.52 -9.66 -2.06
N TYR A 82 -13.09 -9.61 -0.86
CA TYR A 82 -12.62 -10.35 0.31
C TYR A 82 -13.66 -11.33 0.84
N THR A 83 -13.25 -12.57 1.09
CA THR A 83 -14.10 -13.59 1.73
C THR A 83 -13.68 -13.77 3.18
N LYS A 84 -14.57 -13.43 4.12
CA LYS A 84 -14.34 -13.64 5.55
C LYS A 84 -14.35 -15.14 5.90
N GLU A 85 -13.90 -15.45 7.12
CA GLU A 85 -13.86 -16.83 7.63
C GLU A 85 -15.22 -17.53 7.64
N ASN A 86 -16.27 -16.78 7.95
CA ASN A 86 -17.66 -17.26 7.93
C ASN A 86 -18.24 -17.42 6.50
N GLY A 87 -17.43 -17.21 5.45
CA GLY A 87 -17.86 -17.28 4.05
C GLY A 87 -18.50 -16.00 3.50
N GLU A 88 -18.71 -14.98 4.34
CA GLU A 88 -19.29 -13.71 3.91
C GLU A 88 -18.34 -12.96 2.97
N ARG A 89 -18.87 -12.52 1.81
CA ARG A 89 -18.11 -11.73 0.84
C ARG A 89 -18.30 -10.24 1.11
N THR A 90 -17.20 -9.50 1.12
CA THR A 90 -17.16 -8.06 1.36
C THR A 90 -16.25 -7.36 0.38
N THR A 91 -16.45 -6.06 0.19
CA THR A 91 -15.69 -5.23 -0.76
C THR A 91 -15.06 -3.99 -0.13
N PRO A 92 -14.17 -4.14 0.87
CA PRO A 92 -13.58 -2.99 1.55
C PRO A 92 -12.68 -2.18 0.60
N ILE A 93 -12.73 -0.86 0.75
CA ILE A 93 -11.76 0.06 0.16
C ILE A 93 -10.77 0.44 1.26
N ILE A 94 -9.48 0.26 0.99
CA ILE A 94 -8.43 0.47 1.98
C ILE A 94 -7.25 1.26 1.41
N GLU A 95 -6.56 1.96 2.29
CA GLU A 95 -5.20 2.46 2.14
C GLU A 95 -4.22 1.30 2.40
N PRO A 96 -3.52 0.78 1.39
CA PRO A 96 -2.62 -0.35 1.57
C PRO A 96 -1.25 0.09 2.09
N TYR A 97 -0.77 -0.50 3.20
CA TYR A 97 0.50 -0.10 3.83
C TYR A 97 1.58 -1.18 3.85
N SER A 98 1.29 -2.42 4.24
CA SER A 98 2.32 -3.46 4.31
C SER A 98 1.77 -4.86 4.13
N VAL A 99 2.59 -5.79 3.66
CA VAL A 99 2.33 -7.23 3.76
C VAL A 99 3.34 -7.81 4.73
N ARG A 100 2.87 -8.60 5.70
CA ARG A 100 3.71 -9.27 6.68
C ARG A 100 3.30 -10.72 6.80
N ARG A 101 4.27 -11.58 7.13
CA ARG A 101 4.01 -13.00 7.40
C ARG A 101 3.85 -13.20 8.90
N THR A 102 2.80 -13.91 9.28
CA THR A 102 2.60 -14.35 10.66
C THR A 102 3.56 -15.50 11.00
N SER A 103 3.79 -15.76 12.29
CA SER A 103 4.56 -16.94 12.72
C SER A 103 3.91 -18.27 12.29
N ALA A 104 2.60 -18.28 12.02
CA ALA A 104 1.87 -19.43 11.48
C ALA A 104 2.04 -19.60 9.96
N GLY A 105 2.72 -18.67 9.29
CA GLY A 105 3.00 -18.72 7.86
C GLY A 105 2.01 -17.97 6.97
N ASP A 106 0.88 -17.51 7.53
CA ASP A 106 -0.13 -16.73 6.80
C ASP A 106 0.40 -15.35 6.40
N LEU A 107 0.04 -14.88 5.21
CA LEU A 107 0.35 -13.54 4.73
C LEU A 107 -0.83 -12.59 4.99
N LEU A 108 -0.54 -11.49 5.67
CA LEU A 108 -1.51 -10.47 6.02
C LEU A 108 -1.17 -9.15 5.33
N LEU A 109 -2.15 -8.60 4.62
CA LEU A 109 -2.16 -7.22 4.14
C LEU A 109 -2.68 -6.32 5.25
N PHE A 110 -1.86 -5.38 5.69
CA PHE A 110 -2.23 -4.33 6.63
C PHE A 110 -2.62 -3.06 5.86
N GLY A 111 -3.77 -2.52 6.23
CA GLY A 111 -4.29 -1.31 5.62
C GLY A 111 -5.25 -0.59 6.53
N VAL A 112 -5.56 0.65 6.16
CA VAL A 112 -6.57 1.44 6.86
C VAL A 112 -7.82 1.53 6.00
N LYS A 113 -8.99 1.25 6.57
CA LYS A 113 -10.27 1.42 5.88
C LYS A 113 -10.45 2.90 5.48
N SER A 114 -10.78 3.13 4.21
CA SER A 114 -10.89 4.49 3.68
C SER A 114 -12.13 5.24 4.16
N ASP A 115 -13.18 4.51 4.54
CA ASP A 115 -14.46 5.04 5.03
C ASP A 115 -14.45 5.35 6.53
N THR A 116 -13.84 4.49 7.35
CA THR A 116 -13.87 4.61 8.82
C THR A 116 -12.54 5.03 9.43
N GLY A 117 -11.44 4.99 8.67
CA GLY A 117 -10.11 5.25 9.21
C GLY A 117 -9.56 4.15 10.13
N GLU A 118 -10.26 3.00 10.25
CA GLU A 118 -9.86 1.89 11.10
C GLU A 118 -8.70 1.08 10.51
N SER A 119 -7.69 0.81 11.33
CA SER A 119 -6.61 -0.12 10.98
C SER A 119 -7.11 -1.57 10.98
N ARG A 120 -6.90 -2.28 9.88
CA ARG A 120 -7.35 -3.67 9.68
C ARG A 120 -6.26 -4.51 8.98
N SER A 121 -6.36 -5.82 9.13
CA SER A 121 -5.54 -6.79 8.41
C SER A 121 -6.41 -7.77 7.64
N TYR A 122 -5.99 -8.13 6.43
CA TYR A 122 -6.68 -9.05 5.52
C TYR A 122 -5.74 -10.18 5.13
N ARG A 123 -6.18 -11.43 5.21
CA ARG A 123 -5.37 -12.54 4.71
C ARG A 123 -5.32 -12.51 3.18
N LEU A 124 -4.12 -12.58 2.60
CA LEU A 124 -3.95 -12.50 1.15
C LEU A 124 -4.61 -13.67 0.41
N ASP A 125 -4.61 -14.86 0.98
CA ASP A 125 -5.25 -16.05 0.39
C ASP A 125 -6.79 -15.98 0.37
N ARG A 126 -7.38 -15.06 1.15
CA ARG A 126 -8.82 -14.79 1.19
C ARG A 126 -9.24 -13.61 0.30
N ILE A 127 -8.29 -12.98 -0.41
CA ILE A 127 -8.56 -11.95 -1.41
C ILE A 127 -8.77 -12.63 -2.76
N GLY A 128 -9.98 -12.52 -3.31
CA GLY A 128 -10.31 -13.05 -4.64
C GLY A 128 -9.79 -12.15 -5.76
N SER A 129 -9.85 -10.84 -5.57
CA SER A 129 -9.27 -9.85 -6.50
C SER A 129 -9.00 -8.51 -5.79
N ALA A 130 -8.16 -7.69 -6.41
CA ALA A 130 -7.92 -6.31 -6.01
C ALA A 130 -8.13 -5.39 -7.22
N THR A 131 -8.64 -4.18 -6.99
CA THR A 131 -8.85 -3.17 -8.01
C THR A 131 -8.40 -1.80 -7.50
N VAL A 132 -7.52 -1.15 -8.25
CA VAL A 132 -7.07 0.23 -7.95
C VAL A 132 -8.24 1.18 -8.13
N THR A 133 -8.46 2.05 -7.15
CA THR A 133 -9.48 3.09 -7.22
C THR A 133 -8.86 4.42 -7.67
N ARG A 134 -9.71 5.40 -7.99
CA ARG A 134 -9.27 6.80 -8.22
C ARG A 134 -9.17 7.63 -6.93
N GLN A 135 -9.48 7.02 -5.78
CA GLN A 135 -9.44 7.69 -4.50
C GLN A 135 -7.99 7.66 -4.00
N ALA A 136 -7.35 8.82 -3.94
CA ALA A 136 -6.03 8.94 -3.32
C ALA A 136 -6.14 9.04 -1.79
N PHE A 137 -5.04 8.78 -1.11
CA PHE A 137 -4.92 8.93 0.34
C PHE A 137 -3.59 9.57 0.71
N ARG A 138 -3.56 10.26 1.85
CA ARG A 138 -2.31 10.75 2.44
C ARG A 138 -1.79 9.70 3.42
N PRO A 139 -0.57 9.14 3.22
CA PRO A 139 -0.06 8.10 4.08
C PRO A 139 0.07 8.54 5.54
N ARG A 140 -0.53 7.76 6.45
CA ARG A 140 -0.38 7.91 7.90
C ARG A 140 0.76 7.07 8.47
N TYR A 141 1.14 6.03 7.73
CA TYR A 141 2.21 5.09 8.05
C TYR A 141 3.14 4.91 6.86
N ALA A 142 4.33 4.37 7.12
CA ALA A 142 5.27 3.99 6.07
C ALA A 142 4.64 2.90 5.16
N ILE A 143 4.82 3.07 3.84
CA ILE A 143 4.39 2.08 2.84
C ILE A 143 5.51 1.07 2.62
N GLU A 144 5.34 -0.15 3.13
CA GLU A 144 6.30 -1.27 3.07
C GLU A 144 5.90 -2.31 2.01
N LEU A 145 5.22 -1.87 0.94
CA LEU A 145 4.72 -2.73 -0.15
C LEU A 145 5.61 -2.72 -1.39
N THR A 146 6.53 -1.78 -1.47
CA THR A 146 7.45 -1.59 -2.59
C THR A 146 8.67 -2.49 -2.47
N ALA A 147 9.15 -3.01 -3.60
CA ALA A 147 10.28 -3.93 -3.68
C ALA A 147 11.57 -3.40 -3.00
N SER A 148 11.72 -2.08 -2.91
CA SER A 148 12.85 -1.40 -2.27
C SER A 148 12.72 -1.22 -0.76
N GLY A 149 11.68 -1.78 -0.11
CA GLY A 149 11.30 -1.39 1.25
C GLY A 149 10.51 -0.07 1.24
N PRO A 150 10.33 0.63 2.38
CA PRO A 150 9.74 1.96 2.40
C PRO A 150 10.41 2.82 1.34
N LEU A 151 9.66 3.37 0.39
CA LEU A 151 10.26 4.23 -0.63
C LEU A 151 10.94 5.39 0.09
N PRO A 152 12.29 5.46 0.08
CA PRO A 152 12.94 6.66 0.54
C PRO A 152 12.56 7.77 -0.44
N PHE A 153 12.30 8.97 0.08
CA PHE A 153 12.33 10.16 -0.76
C PHE A 153 13.69 10.18 -1.50
N PRO A 154 13.74 10.61 -2.78
CA PRO A 154 14.96 10.51 -3.57
C PRO A 154 16.09 11.28 -2.89
N THR A 155 17.01 10.56 -2.26
CA THR A 155 18.21 11.15 -1.64
C THR A 155 19.22 11.39 -2.75
N ARG A 156 19.60 12.66 -2.98
CA ARG A 156 20.66 12.98 -3.95
C ARG A 156 21.98 12.43 -3.43
N HIS A 157 22.65 11.60 -4.23
CA HIS A 157 24.08 11.34 -4.05
C HIS A 157 24.85 12.60 -4.44
N GLN A 158 25.73 13.06 -3.54
CA GLN A 158 26.69 14.14 -3.79
C GLN A 158 27.70 13.73 -4.86
#